data_AF-A0A2E8SX77-F1
#
_entry.id   AF-A0A2E8SX77-F1
#
_cell.length_a   1.000
_cell.length_b   1.000
_cell.length_c   1.000
_cell.angle_alpha   90.00
_cell.angle_beta   90.00
_cell.angle_gamma   90.00
#
_symmetry.space_group_name_H-M   'P 1'
#
loop_
_entity.id
_entity.type
_entity.pdbx_description
1 polymer ?
#
loop_
_entity_poly.entity_id
_entity_poly.type
_entity_poly.pdbx_seq_one_letter_code
_entity_poly.pdbx_strand_id
1 'polypeptide(L)'
;LPLSLDEAAEQHGGQKARVGRILDRFRATGMVERVPRTDRLNTALWTAMTTQHQRRGEDWMLKKGGFQRLLNEQQQGGLLKALANGALSVDDVAKHLAGMEAREQMLLLNLLGGRLPMGYRMAGASAGAVQRRVQDRLDRVLRRMVRVAGLLDEALLSVEHE
;
A
#
# COMPACT_ATOMS: atom_id res chain seq x y z
N LEU A 1 0.37 -10.70 -7.95
CA LEU A 1 0.99 -9.71 -7.04
C LEU A 1 0.74 -8.30 -7.59
N PRO A 2 0.69 -7.24 -6.76
CA PRO A 2 0.54 -5.89 -7.27
C PRO A 2 1.77 -5.46 -8.08
N LEU A 3 1.53 -4.90 -9.27
CA LEU A 3 2.56 -4.48 -10.22
C LEU A 3 3.16 -3.12 -9.80
N SER A 4 4.48 -3.01 -9.72
CA SER A 4 5.11 -1.70 -9.52
C SER A 4 5.09 -0.86 -10.80
N LEU A 5 5.30 0.44 -10.66
CA LEU A 5 5.35 1.32 -11.82
C LEU A 5 6.59 1.06 -12.69
N ASP A 6 7.70 0.62 -12.09
CA ASP A 6 8.92 0.24 -12.80
C ASP A 6 8.72 -1.05 -13.60
N GLU A 7 8.15 -2.08 -12.97
CA GLU A 7 7.80 -3.35 -13.64
C GLU A 7 6.81 -3.11 -14.79
N ALA A 8 5.81 -2.24 -14.59
CA ALA A 8 4.85 -1.89 -15.63
C ALA A 8 5.50 -1.15 -16.81
N ALA A 9 6.43 -0.24 -16.53
CA ALA A 9 7.13 0.52 -17.56
C ALA A 9 8.03 -0.40 -18.41
N GLU A 10 8.73 -1.32 -17.76
CA GLU A 10 9.57 -2.33 -18.40
C GLU A 10 8.75 -3.27 -19.29
N GLN A 11 7.67 -3.86 -18.76
CA GLN A 11 6.81 -4.78 -19.53
C GLN A 11 6.15 -4.12 -20.74
N HIS A 12 5.76 -2.85 -20.64
CA HIS A 12 5.11 -2.13 -21.73
C HIS A 12 6.09 -1.39 -22.66
N GLY A 13 7.39 -1.37 -22.35
CA GLY A 13 8.40 -0.62 -23.13
C GLY A 13 8.14 0.90 -23.17
N GLY A 14 7.42 1.43 -22.18
CA GLY A 14 6.95 2.82 -22.17
C GLY A 14 7.63 3.69 -21.11
N GLN A 15 7.56 5.00 -21.27
CA GLN A 15 8.04 5.92 -20.23
C GLN A 15 7.24 5.76 -18.94
N LYS A 16 7.95 5.61 -17.80
CA LYS A 16 7.38 5.45 -16.46
C LYS A 16 6.27 6.44 -16.13
N ALA A 17 6.50 7.73 -16.41
CA ALA A 17 5.50 8.79 -16.17
C ALA A 17 4.23 8.64 -17.02
N ARG A 18 4.35 8.12 -18.25
CA ARG A 18 3.20 7.87 -19.13
C ARG A 18 2.40 6.67 -18.63
N VAL A 19 3.08 5.57 -18.28
CA VAL A 19 2.44 4.37 -17.71
C VAL A 19 1.71 4.72 -16.41
N GLY A 20 2.30 5.55 -15.55
CA GLY A 20 1.67 5.99 -14.30
C GLY A 20 0.36 6.73 -14.55
N ARG A 21 0.36 7.69 -15.48
CA ARG A 21 -0.87 8.42 -15.87
C ARG A 21 -1.94 7.50 -16.45
N ILE A 22 -1.57 6.45 -17.19
CA ILE A 22 -2.52 5.45 -17.71
C ILE A 22 -3.15 4.66 -16.55
N LEU A 23 -2.33 4.14 -15.64
CA LEU A 23 -2.80 3.37 -14.48
C LEU A 23 -3.68 4.21 -13.55
N ASP A 24 -3.38 5.50 -13.38
CA ASP A 24 -4.21 6.41 -12.61
C ASP A 24 -5.56 6.68 -13.27
N ARG A 25 -5.62 6.77 -14.61
CA ARG A 25 -6.91 6.83 -15.33
C ARG A 25 -7.70 5.54 -15.15
N PHE A 26 -7.05 4.38 -15.26
CA PHE A 26 -7.70 3.10 -14.99
C PHE A 26 -8.21 3.01 -13.56
N ARG A 27 -7.48 3.56 -12.58
CA ARG A 27 -7.94 3.68 -11.20
C ARG A 27 -9.16 4.60 -11.06
N ALA A 28 -9.18 5.72 -11.78
CA ALA A 28 -10.31 6.64 -11.79
C ALA A 28 -11.60 5.97 -12.31
N THR A 29 -11.50 5.04 -13.26
CA THR A 29 -12.66 4.23 -13.72
C THR A 29 -13.07 3.12 -12.76
N GLY A 30 -12.18 2.70 -11.85
CA GLY A 30 -12.40 1.57 -10.95
C GLY A 30 -11.94 0.23 -11.51
N MET A 31 -11.27 0.23 -12.66
CA MET A 31 -10.69 -0.96 -13.29
C MET A 31 -9.48 -1.48 -12.52
N VAL A 32 -8.67 -0.57 -11.98
CA VAL A 32 -7.44 -0.84 -11.25
C VAL A 32 -7.53 -0.25 -9.84
N GLU A 33 -6.89 -0.89 -8.88
CA GLU A 33 -6.72 -0.41 -7.51
C GLU A 33 -5.25 -0.28 -7.15
N ARG A 34 -4.97 0.64 -6.23
CA ARG A 34 -3.63 0.85 -5.67
C ARG A 34 -3.56 0.13 -4.33
N VAL A 35 -2.71 -0.88 -4.23
CA VAL A 35 -2.66 -1.81 -3.08
C VAL A 35 -1.24 -1.85 -2.52
N PRO A 36 -1.05 -1.94 -1.19
CA PRO A 36 0.27 -2.11 -0.61
C PRO A 36 0.93 -3.41 -1.09
N ARG A 37 2.21 -3.35 -1.42
CA ARG A 37 2.99 -4.52 -1.85
C ARG A 37 3.54 -5.29 -0.66
N THR A 38 2.71 -6.14 -0.08
CA THR A 38 3.10 -6.99 1.06
C THR A 38 4.22 -7.97 0.70
N ASP A 39 4.38 -8.31 -0.57
CA ASP A 39 5.51 -9.11 -1.07
C ASP A 39 6.88 -8.43 -0.91
N ARG A 40 6.91 -7.10 -0.72
CA ARG A 40 8.14 -6.32 -0.46
C ARG A 40 8.34 -6.00 1.02
N LEU A 41 7.51 -6.55 1.91
CA LEU A 41 7.50 -6.20 3.33
C LEU A 41 8.81 -6.56 4.02
N ASN A 42 9.36 -7.76 3.75
CA ASN A 42 10.63 -8.20 4.32
C ASN A 42 11.79 -7.28 3.91
N THR A 43 11.88 -6.92 2.62
CA THR A 43 12.90 -5.98 2.14
C THR A 43 12.75 -4.60 2.75
N ALA A 44 11.53 -4.08 2.84
CA ALA A 44 11.26 -2.77 3.43
C ALA A 44 11.61 -2.73 4.93
N LEU A 45 11.26 -3.79 5.67
CA LEU A 45 11.60 -3.95 7.07
C LEU A 45 13.11 -4.06 7.26
N TRP A 46 13.78 -4.89 6.47
CA TRP A 46 15.24 -5.01 6.49
C TRP A 46 15.93 -3.65 6.29
N THR A 47 15.53 -2.90 5.26
CA THR A 47 16.09 -1.56 4.99
C THR A 47 15.84 -0.62 6.16
N ALA A 48 14.63 -0.59 6.72
CA ALA A 48 14.29 0.27 7.84
C ALA A 48 15.07 -0.11 9.11
N MET A 49 15.14 -1.40 9.45
CA MET A 49 15.88 -1.91 10.60
C MET A 49 17.36 -1.57 10.50
N THR A 50 17.98 -1.87 9.37
CA THR A 50 19.41 -1.60 9.14
C THR A 50 19.71 -0.11 9.22
N THR A 51 18.88 0.72 8.57
CA THR A 51 19.05 2.18 8.55
C THR A 51 18.88 2.79 9.94
N GLN A 52 17.84 2.40 10.68
CA GLN A 52 17.60 2.97 12.01
C GLN A 52 18.61 2.48 13.04
N HIS A 53 19.01 1.20 12.98
CA HIS A 53 20.05 0.67 13.84
C HIS A 53 21.37 1.44 13.64
N GLN A 54 21.81 1.63 12.39
CA GLN A 54 23.03 2.39 12.09
C GLN A 54 22.97 3.86 12.56
N ARG A 55 21.79 4.49 12.47
CA ARG A 55 21.64 5.93 12.80
C ARG A 55 21.37 6.21 14.28
N ARG A 56 20.71 5.30 14.98
CA ARG A 56 20.13 5.57 16.32
C ARG A 56 20.52 4.54 17.37
N GLY A 57 21.10 3.41 16.96
CA GLY A 57 21.53 2.35 17.86
C GLY A 57 20.41 1.47 18.40
N GLU A 58 20.84 0.46 19.17
CA GLU A 58 20.01 -0.61 19.73
C GLU A 58 18.94 -0.12 20.72
N ASP A 59 19.30 0.77 21.64
CA ASP A 59 18.37 1.34 22.63
C ASP A 59 17.15 2.00 21.99
N TRP A 60 17.36 2.67 20.85
CA TRP A 60 16.28 3.29 20.12
C TRP A 60 15.38 2.24 19.46
N MET A 61 15.96 1.18 18.88
CA MET A 61 15.24 0.08 18.24
C MET A 61 14.30 -0.62 19.24
N LEU A 62 14.81 -0.92 20.44
CA LEU A 62 14.05 -1.53 21.53
C LEU A 62 12.87 -0.65 21.95
N LYS A 63 13.12 0.62 22.26
CA LYS A 63 12.12 1.53 22.81
C LYS A 63 11.19 2.12 21.74
N LYS A 64 11.74 2.98 20.88
CA LYS A 64 10.95 3.77 19.90
C LYS A 64 10.73 3.01 18.59
N GLY A 65 11.64 2.11 18.22
CA GLY A 65 11.53 1.27 17.02
C GLY A 65 10.50 0.15 17.12
N GLY A 66 9.89 -0.05 18.30
CA GLY A 66 8.77 -0.98 18.49
C GLY A 66 9.17 -2.44 18.71
N PHE A 67 10.46 -2.75 18.82
CA PHE A 67 10.94 -4.11 19.04
C PHE A 67 10.40 -4.68 20.34
N GLN A 68 10.46 -3.92 21.44
CA GLN A 68 9.95 -4.37 22.74
C GLN A 68 8.44 -4.62 22.75
N ARG A 69 7.69 -3.93 21.89
CA ARG A 69 6.22 -3.99 21.86
C ARG A 69 5.67 -5.08 20.94
N LEU A 70 6.37 -5.38 19.85
CA LEU A 70 5.84 -6.23 18.76
C LEU A 70 6.60 -7.54 18.58
N LEU A 71 7.81 -7.66 19.12
CA LEU A 71 8.64 -8.85 18.97
C LEU A 71 8.76 -9.57 20.31
N ASN A 72 8.88 -10.89 20.28
CA ASN A 72 9.25 -11.67 21.46
C ASN A 72 10.77 -11.59 21.73
N GLU A 73 11.21 -12.00 22.92
CA GLU A 73 12.62 -11.90 23.33
C GLU A 73 13.59 -12.61 22.38
N GLN A 74 13.19 -13.76 21.82
CA GLN A 74 14.01 -14.51 20.86
C GLN A 74 14.19 -13.74 19.54
N GLN A 75 13.13 -13.15 19.01
CA GLN A 75 13.16 -12.31 17.81
C GLN A 75 13.98 -11.05 18.04
N GLN A 76 13.81 -10.39 19.19
CA GLN A 76 14.57 -9.20 19.56
C GLN A 76 16.06 -9.51 19.61
N GLY A 77 16.46 -10.51 20.41
CA GLY A 77 17.87 -10.89 20.56
C GLY A 77 18.51 -11.36 19.25
N GLY A 78 17.79 -12.14 18.44
CA GLY A 78 18.24 -12.60 17.14
C GLY A 78 18.49 -11.45 16.16
N LEU A 79 17.51 -10.56 16.00
CA LEU A 79 17.61 -9.41 15.09
C LEU A 79 18.67 -8.41 15.54
N LEU A 80 18.73 -8.08 16.84
CA LEU A 80 19.71 -7.11 17.36
C LEU A 80 21.14 -7.64 17.24
N LYS A 81 21.38 -8.91 17.55
CA LYS A 81 22.70 -9.54 17.35
C LYS A 81 23.12 -9.53 15.87
N ALA A 82 22.19 -9.86 14.96
CA ALA A 82 22.46 -9.83 13.52
C ALA A 82 22.73 -8.40 13.00
N LEU A 83 21.99 -7.40 13.52
CA LEU A 83 22.19 -5.98 13.20
C LEU A 83 23.52 -5.44 13.73
N ALA A 84 23.90 -5.79 14.96
CA ALA A 84 25.17 -5.41 15.58
C ALA A 84 26.37 -5.95 14.78
N ASN A 85 26.25 -7.17 14.26
CA ASN A 85 27.27 -7.80 13.42
C ASN A 85 27.24 -7.34 11.94
N GLY A 86 26.26 -6.52 11.54
CA GLY A 86 26.07 -6.10 10.15
C GLY A 86 25.72 -7.24 9.18
N ALA A 87 25.30 -8.40 9.70
CA ALA A 87 25.08 -9.62 8.95
C ALA A 87 23.59 -9.92 8.67
N LEU A 88 22.69 -9.04 9.10
CA LEU A 88 21.25 -9.22 8.88
C LEU A 88 20.94 -9.23 7.37
N SER A 89 20.32 -10.29 6.87
CA SER A 89 19.81 -10.39 5.50
C SER A 89 18.28 -10.25 5.44
N VAL A 90 17.73 -10.10 4.22
CA VAL A 90 16.27 -10.06 4.00
C VAL A 90 15.62 -11.41 4.38
N ASP A 91 16.31 -12.52 4.15
CA ASP A 91 15.80 -13.86 4.50
C ASP A 91 15.78 -14.07 6.01
N ASP A 92 16.74 -13.51 6.75
CA ASP A 92 16.73 -13.57 8.21
C ASP A 92 15.55 -12.79 8.79
N VAL A 93 15.23 -11.63 8.22
CA VAL A 93 14.01 -10.89 8.58
C VAL A 93 12.76 -11.73 8.29
N ALA A 94 12.69 -12.39 7.13
CA ALA A 94 11.58 -13.26 6.79
C ALA A 94 11.42 -14.43 7.80
N LYS A 95 12.52 -15.07 8.20
CA LYS A 95 12.53 -16.15 9.19
C LYS A 95 12.09 -15.68 10.57
N HIS A 96 12.66 -14.58 11.05
CA HIS A 96 12.31 -14.05 12.37
C HIS A 96 10.86 -13.57 12.45
N LEU A 97 10.30 -13.07 11.35
CA LEU A 97 8.93 -12.54 11.32
C LEU A 97 7.89 -13.50 10.71
N ALA A 98 8.26 -14.75 10.42
CA ALA A 98 7.39 -15.72 9.75
C ALA A 98 6.05 -15.97 10.49
N GLY A 99 6.07 -15.92 11.83
CA GLY A 99 4.87 -16.09 12.66
C GLY A 99 4.06 -14.83 12.91
N MET A 100 4.50 -13.68 12.38
CA MET A 100 3.86 -12.38 12.60
C MET A 100 2.89 -12.05 11.48
N GLU A 101 1.68 -11.57 11.82
CA GLU A 101 0.73 -11.15 10.80
C GLU A 101 1.24 -9.97 9.98
N ALA A 102 0.85 -9.90 8.70
CA ALA A 102 1.26 -8.81 7.80
C ALA A 102 0.90 -7.42 8.36
N ARG A 103 -0.21 -7.31 9.11
CA ARG A 103 -0.65 -6.06 9.75
C ARG A 103 0.33 -5.60 10.83
N GLU A 104 0.83 -6.52 11.65
CA GLU A 104 1.81 -6.22 12.70
C GLU A 104 3.18 -5.89 12.12
N GLN A 105 3.60 -6.62 11.08
CA GLN A 105 4.80 -6.29 10.32
C GLN A 105 4.74 -4.89 9.69
N MET A 106 3.58 -4.48 9.17
CA MET A 106 3.36 -3.12 8.69
C MET A 106 3.40 -2.07 9.81
N LEU A 107 2.86 -2.40 10.99
CA LEU A 107 2.96 -1.52 12.16
C LEU A 107 4.43 -1.35 12.59
N LEU A 108 5.20 -2.43 12.64
CA LEU A 108 6.63 -2.39 12.92
C LEU A 108 7.37 -1.51 11.91
N LEU A 109 7.08 -1.69 10.61
CA LEU A 109 7.65 -0.85 9.55
C LEU A 109 7.37 0.64 9.77
N ASN A 110 6.15 0.98 10.16
CA ASN A 110 5.75 2.37 10.44
C ASN A 110 6.51 2.95 11.65
N LEU A 111 6.74 2.17 12.70
CA LEU A 111 7.50 2.61 13.88
C LEU A 111 8.98 2.83 13.56
N LEU A 112 9.52 2.03 12.65
CA LEU A 112 10.87 2.20 12.10
C LEU A 112 10.95 3.37 11.09
N GLY A 113 9.84 4.06 10.82
CA GLY A 113 9.75 5.17 9.88
C GLY A 113 9.78 4.75 8.41
N GLY A 114 9.64 3.45 8.13
CA GLY A 114 9.54 2.93 6.78
C GLY A 114 8.14 3.10 6.18
N ARG A 115 8.04 2.99 4.87
CA ARG A 115 6.76 2.98 4.14
C ARG A 115 6.78 1.86 3.12
N LEU A 116 5.69 1.10 3.06
CA LEU A 116 5.56 0.03 2.09
C LEU A 116 5.28 0.64 0.70
N PRO A 117 5.96 0.19 -0.36
CA PRO A 117 5.66 0.65 -1.70
C PRO A 117 4.25 0.21 -2.10
N MET A 118 3.58 1.05 -2.88
CA MET A 118 2.26 0.76 -3.41
C MET A 118 2.41 0.24 -4.84
N GLY A 119 1.64 -0.79 -5.18
CA GLY A 119 1.53 -1.31 -6.55
C GLY A 119 0.11 -1.16 -7.10
N TYR A 120 -0.06 -1.51 -8.36
CA TYR A 120 -1.33 -1.51 -9.07
C TYR A 120 -1.81 -2.95 -9.28
N ARG A 121 -3.10 -3.20 -9.09
CA ARG A 121 -3.73 -4.51 -9.34
C ARG A 121 -5.10 -4.31 -9.97
N MET A 122 -5.55 -5.28 -10.77
CA MET A 122 -6.95 -5.31 -11.24
C MET A 122 -7.92 -5.35 -10.05
N ALA A 123 -9.01 -4.59 -10.13
CA ALA A 123 -9.96 -4.45 -9.03
C ALA A 123 -10.94 -5.63 -8.86
N GLY A 124 -10.69 -6.74 -9.56
CA GLY A 124 -11.50 -7.96 -9.58
C GLY A 124 -10.68 -9.16 -10.04
N ALA A 125 -11.15 -10.36 -9.69
CA ALA A 125 -10.45 -11.62 -9.96
C ALA A 125 -10.50 -12.05 -11.44
N SER A 126 -11.44 -11.51 -12.23
CA SER A 126 -11.61 -11.82 -13.65
C SER A 126 -11.99 -10.57 -14.43
N ALA A 127 -11.81 -10.61 -15.76
CA ALA A 127 -12.20 -9.53 -16.65
C ALA A 127 -13.69 -9.15 -16.50
N GLY A 128 -14.58 -10.15 -16.42
CA GLY A 128 -16.01 -9.91 -16.22
C GLY A 128 -16.35 -9.32 -14.84
N ALA A 129 -15.59 -9.65 -13.78
CA ALA A 129 -15.76 -9.00 -12.48
C ALA A 129 -15.34 -7.53 -12.51
N VAL A 130 -14.25 -7.23 -13.21
CA VAL A 130 -13.76 -5.86 -13.39
C VAL A 130 -14.73 -5.03 -14.24
N GLN A 131 -15.23 -5.59 -15.34
CA GLN A 131 -16.23 -4.95 -16.18
C GLN A 131 -17.48 -4.58 -15.39
N ARG A 132 -18.07 -5.54 -14.65
CA ARG A 132 -19.23 -5.27 -13.78
C ARG A 132 -18.96 -4.16 -12.79
N ARG A 133 -17.79 -4.17 -12.13
CA ARG A 133 -17.39 -3.12 -11.20
C ARG A 133 -17.34 -1.72 -11.85
N VAL A 134 -16.82 -1.63 -13.07
CA VAL A 134 -16.77 -0.37 -13.83
C VAL A 134 -18.18 0.07 -14.23
N GLN A 135 -19.02 -0.85 -14.72
CA GLN A 135 -20.43 -0.58 -15.07
C GLN A 135 -21.22 -0.10 -13.85
N ASP A 136 -21.17 -0.81 -12.72
CA ASP A 136 -21.86 -0.42 -11.49
C ASP A 136 -21.43 0.97 -11.00
N ARG A 137 -20.15 1.31 -11.19
CA ARG A 137 -19.63 2.63 -10.82
C ARG A 137 -20.15 3.72 -11.75
N LEU A 138 -20.18 3.46 -13.06
CA LEU A 138 -20.76 4.36 -14.04
C LEU A 138 -22.24 4.59 -13.75
N ASP A 139 -23.01 3.53 -13.53
CA ASP A 139 -24.45 3.60 -13.22
C ASP A 139 -24.73 4.44 -11.97
N ARG A 140 -23.91 4.27 -10.92
CA ARG A 140 -24.00 5.10 -9.71
C ARG A 140 -23.77 6.59 -10.00
N VAL A 141 -22.79 6.91 -10.84
CA VAL A 141 -22.51 8.30 -11.23
C VAL A 141 -23.66 8.88 -12.03
N LEU A 142 -24.16 8.15 -13.04
CA LEU A 142 -25.29 8.59 -13.87
C LEU A 142 -26.56 8.80 -13.04
N ARG A 143 -26.91 7.86 -12.16
CA ARG A 143 -28.05 8.01 -11.24
C ARG A 143 -27.92 9.22 -10.32
N ARG A 144 -26.70 9.51 -9.86
CA ARG A 144 -26.43 10.70 -9.05
C ARG A 144 -26.60 11.99 -9.87
N MET A 145 -26.15 12.01 -11.12
CA MET A 145 -26.34 13.17 -12.00
C MET A 145 -27.83 13.45 -12.24
N VAL A 146 -28.62 12.41 -12.52
CA VAL A 146 -30.09 12.55 -12.67
C VAL A 146 -30.73 13.09 -11.39
N ARG A 147 -30.34 12.57 -10.21
CA ARG A 147 -30.84 13.08 -8.93
C ARG A 147 -30.49 14.55 -8.71
N VAL A 148 -29.24 14.93 -8.97
CA VAL A 148 -28.79 16.33 -8.80
C VAL A 148 -29.53 17.26 -9.76
N ALA A 149 -29.77 16.84 -11.00
CA ALA A 149 -30.58 17.62 -11.95
C ALA A 149 -32.00 17.85 -11.40
N GLY A 150 -32.69 16.80 -10.93
CA GLY A 150 -34.03 16.94 -10.34
C GLY A 150 -34.06 17.87 -9.13
N LEU A 151 -33.06 17.80 -8.23
CA LEU A 151 -32.97 18.71 -7.09
C LEU A 151 -32.70 20.17 -7.51
N LEU A 152 -31.96 20.39 -8.59
CA LEU A 152 -31.73 21.73 -9.15
C LEU A 152 -33.02 22.29 -9.76
N ASP A 153 -33.77 21.46 -10.49
CA ASP A 153 -35.05 21.86 -11.07
C ASP A 153 -36.06 22.25 -9.97
N GLU A 154 -36.17 21.44 -8.91
CA GLU A 154 -37.01 21.74 -7.74
C GLU A 154 -36.60 23.06 -7.06
N ALA A 155 -35.31 23.29 -6.86
CA ALA A 155 -34.80 24.50 -6.24
C ALA A 155 -35.09 25.75 -7.09
N LEU A 156 -34.91 25.67 -8.42
CA LEU A 156 -35.22 26.77 -9.32
C LEU A 156 -36.71 27.13 -9.31
N LEU A 157 -37.59 26.12 -9.32
CA LEU A 157 -39.04 26.34 -9.25
C LEU A 157 -39.48 26.95 -7.91
N SER A 158 -38.82 26.59 -6.80
CA SER A 158 -39.13 27.19 -5.49
C SER A 158 -38.74 28.66 -5.39
N VAL A 159 -37.68 29.10 -6.09
CA VAL A 159 -37.24 30.50 -6.12
C VAL A 159 -38.15 31.38 -6.97
N GLU A 160 -38.84 30.81 -7.98
CA GLU A 160 -39.83 31.55 -8.78
C GLU A 160 -41.16 31.77 -8.04
N HIS A 161 -41.37 31.14 -6.88
CA HIS A 161 -42.63 31.20 -6.11
C HIS A 161 -42.49 31.96 -4.78
N GLU A 162 -41.32 32.52 -4.50
CA GLU A 162 -41.06 33.52 -3.44
C GLU A 162 -40.96 34.93 -4.03
#